data_AF-A0A6P3YFJ8-F1
#
_entry.id   AF-A0A6P3YFJ8-F1
#
_cell.length_a   1.000
_cell.length_b   1.000
_cell.length_c   1.000
_cell.angle_alpha   90.00
_cell.angle_beta   90.00
_cell.angle_gamma   90.00
#
_symmetry.space_group_name_H-M   'P 1'
#
loop_
_entity.id
_entity.type
_entity.pdbx_description
1 polymer ?
#
loop_
_entity_poly.entity_id
_entity_poly.type
_entity_poly.pdbx_seq_one_letter_code
_entity_poly.pdbx_strand_id
1 'polypeptide(L)'
;MPVLPKMQQASSASSDYVTTYGDSIGNISTFDDTQVHAAGLPSARSNRPSMMLIRADVSSKKDLDDQTAIHCSIPPDIFTKHGLTRTDLFMARNKEEIRSIFEDVGFKFPKNSFDSLWQEALLKDRTGGVCVETFRQLLVVSGCCAAKEETCE
;
A
#
# COMPACT_ATOMS: atom_id res chain seq x y z
N MET A 1 15.75 21.48 -62.85
CA MET A 1 15.11 20.66 -61.80
C MET A 1 14.42 19.49 -62.51
N PRO A 2 14.74 18.22 -62.20
CA PRO A 2 14.06 17.11 -62.84
C PRO A 2 12.61 17.04 -62.34
N VAL A 3 11.66 16.90 -63.26
CA VAL A 3 10.25 16.73 -62.94
C VAL A 3 10.01 15.24 -62.68
N LEU A 4 9.59 14.92 -61.46
CA LEU A 4 9.27 13.55 -61.07
C LEU A 4 7.91 13.13 -61.64
N PRO A 5 7.77 11.91 -62.19
CA PRO A 5 6.49 11.40 -62.63
C PRO A 5 5.58 11.12 -61.41
N LYS A 6 4.29 11.47 -61.54
CA LYS A 6 3.28 11.10 -60.53
C LYS A 6 2.89 9.64 -60.71
N MET A 7 2.98 8.86 -59.63
CA MET A 7 2.46 7.49 -59.60
C MET A 7 0.95 7.49 -59.86
N GLN A 8 0.50 6.58 -60.71
CA GLN A 8 -0.92 6.34 -60.92
C GLN A 8 -1.47 5.51 -59.76
N GLN A 9 -2.66 5.88 -59.25
CA GLN A 9 -3.37 5.03 -58.30
C GLN A 9 -3.76 3.72 -58.98
N ALA A 10 -3.62 2.61 -58.24
CA ALA A 10 -4.06 1.30 -58.68
C ALA A 10 -5.54 1.34 -59.06
N SER A 11 -5.91 0.65 -60.14
CA SER A 11 -7.31 0.54 -60.55
C SER A 11 -8.12 -0.14 -59.45
N SER A 12 -9.39 0.25 -59.32
CA SER A 12 -10.34 -0.29 -58.33
C SER A 12 -10.65 -1.79 -58.51
N ALA A 13 -9.99 -2.48 -59.43
CA ALA A 13 -10.12 -3.90 -59.70
C ALA A 13 -9.21 -4.78 -58.80
N SER A 14 -8.53 -4.21 -57.80
CA SER A 14 -7.70 -4.96 -56.84
C SER A 14 -8.24 -4.88 -55.42
N SER A 15 -9.53 -5.19 -55.22
CA SER A 15 -10.13 -5.25 -53.87
C SER A 15 -9.69 -6.50 -53.07
N ASP A 16 -9.00 -7.45 -53.70
CA ASP A 16 -8.75 -8.78 -53.14
C ASP A 16 -7.30 -9.01 -52.71
N TYR A 17 -6.53 -7.96 -52.38
CA TYR A 17 -5.28 -8.16 -51.66
C TYR A 17 -5.59 -8.26 -50.15
N VAL A 18 -5.83 -9.48 -49.68
CA VAL A 18 -5.73 -9.77 -48.25
C VAL A 18 -4.23 -9.72 -47.92
N THR A 19 -3.76 -8.62 -47.33
CA THR A 19 -2.40 -8.58 -46.80
C THR A 19 -2.30 -9.56 -45.64
N THR A 20 -1.27 -10.39 -45.60
CA THR A 20 -0.98 -11.35 -44.52
C THR A 20 -0.92 -10.71 -43.13
N TYR A 21 -0.81 -9.37 -43.07
CA TYR A 21 -0.89 -8.60 -41.84
C TYR A 21 -2.24 -8.79 -41.12
N GLY A 22 -3.36 -8.91 -41.86
CA GLY A 22 -4.70 -9.11 -41.29
C GLY A 22 -4.88 -10.49 -40.65
N ASP A 23 -4.35 -11.55 -41.29
CA ASP A 23 -4.42 -12.93 -40.77
C ASP A 23 -3.50 -13.18 -39.57
N SER A 24 -2.50 -12.32 -39.35
CA SER A 24 -1.59 -12.43 -38.20
C SER A 24 -2.17 -11.91 -36.89
N ILE A 25 -3.24 -11.12 -36.94
CA ILE A 25 -3.99 -10.72 -35.74
C ILE A 25 -4.97 -11.86 -35.45
N GLY A 26 -4.41 -12.95 -34.91
CA GLY A 26 -5.19 -14.04 -34.37
C GLY A 26 -6.26 -13.50 -33.43
N ASN A 27 -7.46 -14.08 -33.52
CA ASN A 27 -8.60 -13.80 -32.66
C ASN A 27 -8.11 -13.59 -31.22
N ILE A 28 -8.13 -12.33 -30.75
CA ILE A 28 -7.77 -11.99 -29.38
C ILE A 28 -8.93 -12.54 -28.56
N SER A 29 -8.88 -13.83 -28.24
CA SER A 29 -9.82 -14.40 -27.29
C SER A 29 -9.68 -13.55 -26.05
N THR A 30 -10.77 -13.00 -25.56
CA THR A 30 -10.85 -12.30 -24.28
C THR A 30 -10.45 -13.30 -23.20
N PHE A 31 -9.14 -13.41 -22.97
CA PHE A 31 -8.60 -14.15 -21.85
C PHE A 31 -8.98 -13.38 -20.60
N ASP A 32 -9.38 -14.11 -19.57
CA ASP A 32 -9.61 -13.55 -18.25
C ASP A 32 -8.26 -13.10 -17.68
N ASP A 33 -7.92 -11.83 -17.91
CA ASP A 33 -6.65 -11.19 -17.52
C ASP A 33 -6.47 -11.09 -15.99
N THR A 34 -7.45 -11.54 -15.19
CA THR A 34 -7.35 -11.59 -13.73
C THR A 34 -6.23 -12.51 -13.22
N GLN A 35 -5.69 -13.40 -14.07
CA GLN A 35 -4.58 -14.31 -13.72
C GLN A 35 -3.24 -13.97 -14.37
N VAL A 36 -3.15 -12.88 -15.14
CA VAL A 36 -1.91 -12.49 -15.83
C VAL A 36 -1.24 -11.35 -15.04
N HIS A 37 -0.10 -11.64 -14.42
CA HIS A 37 0.71 -10.60 -13.79
C HIS A 37 1.29 -9.66 -14.85
N ALA A 38 1.23 -8.36 -14.59
CA ALA A 38 1.87 -7.36 -15.45
C ALA A 38 3.35 -7.68 -15.63
N ALA A 39 3.80 -7.85 -16.88
CA ALA A 39 5.19 -8.07 -17.21
C ALA A 39 5.98 -6.77 -17.01
N GLY A 40 6.69 -6.64 -15.88
CA GLY A 40 7.50 -5.48 -15.56
C GLY A 40 7.82 -5.38 -14.07
N LEU A 41 8.82 -4.59 -13.70
CA LEU A 41 9.08 -4.27 -12.30
C LEU A 41 8.32 -2.98 -11.94
N PRO A 42 7.37 -3.03 -10.99
CA PRO A 42 6.71 -1.80 -10.53
C PRO A 42 7.72 -0.85 -9.87
N SER A 43 7.45 0.45 -9.98
CA SER A 43 8.27 1.49 -9.35
C SER A 43 8.30 1.30 -7.83
N ALA A 44 7.12 1.06 -7.24
CA ALA A 44 6.97 0.62 -5.86
C ALA A 44 7.19 -0.89 -5.77
N ARG A 45 8.24 -1.32 -5.08
CA ARG A 45 8.66 -2.72 -5.02
C ARG A 45 8.14 -3.41 -3.75
N SER A 46 6.82 -3.58 -3.65
CA SER A 46 6.17 -4.27 -2.52
C SER A 46 6.51 -5.77 -2.44
N ASN A 47 6.83 -6.41 -3.56
CA ASN A 47 7.16 -7.84 -3.64
C ASN A 47 8.61 -8.19 -3.21
N ARG A 48 9.35 -7.27 -2.59
CA ARG A 48 10.71 -7.53 -2.11
C ARG A 48 10.70 -7.63 -0.59
N PRO A 49 11.30 -8.67 0.03
CA PRO A 49 11.43 -8.71 1.48
C PRO A 49 12.17 -7.46 1.95
N SER A 50 11.61 -6.82 2.99
CA SER A 50 12.20 -5.62 3.60
C SER A 50 13.65 -5.94 3.99
N MET A 51 14.59 -5.18 3.43
CA MET A 51 16.00 -5.37 3.73
C MET A 51 16.27 -4.75 5.10
N MET A 52 16.26 -5.55 6.15
CA MET A 52 16.40 -5.14 7.57
C MET A 52 17.62 -4.27 7.89
N LEU A 53 18.58 -4.11 6.99
CA LEU A 53 19.77 -3.27 7.19
C LEU A 53 20.08 -2.49 5.91
N ILE A 54 19.50 -1.29 5.78
CA ILE A 54 20.12 -0.27 4.92
C ILE A 54 21.44 0.08 5.60
N ARG A 55 22.56 -0.47 5.12
CA ARG A 55 23.89 -0.03 5.56
C ARG A 55 23.98 1.46 5.23
N ALA A 56 24.37 2.27 6.22
CA ALA A 56 24.44 3.74 6.12
C ALA A 56 25.30 4.28 4.95
N ASP A 57 26.06 3.41 4.27
CA ASP A 57 26.96 3.73 3.15
C ASP A 57 26.42 3.31 1.76
N VAL A 58 25.17 2.85 1.66
CA VAL A 58 24.57 2.49 0.36
C VAL A 58 23.45 3.48 0.03
N SER A 59 23.72 4.37 -0.93
CA SER A 59 22.72 5.21 -1.59
C SER A 59 21.68 4.32 -2.29
N SER A 60 20.67 3.91 -1.54
CA SER A 60 19.56 3.11 -2.06
C SER A 60 18.63 4.04 -2.85
N LYS A 61 18.85 4.16 -4.16
CA LYS A 61 17.98 4.91 -5.09
C LYS A 61 16.62 4.25 -5.35
N LYS A 62 16.19 3.33 -4.51
CA LYS A 62 15.00 2.51 -4.74
C LYS A 62 14.01 2.83 -3.64
N ASP A 63 12.90 3.41 -4.03
CA ASP A 63 11.81 3.68 -3.11
C ASP A 63 11.20 2.35 -2.67
N LEU A 64 11.41 2.04 -1.40
CA LEU A 64 10.76 0.94 -0.72
C LEU A 64 9.31 1.36 -0.42
N ASP A 65 8.42 0.39 -0.43
CA ASP A 65 6.98 0.58 -0.37
C ASP A 65 6.50 1.25 0.95
N ASP A 66 7.36 1.28 1.98
CA ASP A 66 7.06 1.83 3.31
C ASP A 66 7.43 3.30 3.49
N GLN A 67 7.79 4.01 2.41
CA GLN A 67 8.15 5.42 2.52
C GLN A 67 6.98 6.29 2.99
N THR A 68 7.28 7.17 3.95
CA THR A 68 6.33 8.13 4.47
C THR A 68 6.07 9.20 3.43
N ALA A 69 4.80 9.56 3.21
CA ALA A 69 4.44 10.64 2.31
C ALA A 69 5.13 11.96 2.73
N ILE A 70 5.52 12.79 1.75
CA ILE A 70 6.31 14.02 1.97
C ILE A 70 5.68 14.92 3.04
N HIS A 71 4.34 15.02 3.09
CA HIS A 71 3.63 15.83 4.07
C HIS A 71 3.80 15.34 5.53
N CYS A 72 4.03 14.04 5.74
CA CYS A 72 4.34 13.47 7.05
C CYS A 72 5.78 13.76 7.50
N SER A 73 6.65 14.25 6.61
CA SER A 73 8.05 14.57 6.92
C SER A 73 8.26 16.02 7.34
N ILE A 74 7.30 16.93 7.09
CA ILE A 74 7.48 18.37 7.28
C ILE A 74 7.32 18.77 8.77
N PRO A 75 6.33 18.24 9.51
CA PRO A 75 6.37 18.19 10.96
C PRO A 75 6.61 16.75 11.46
N PRO A 76 7.71 16.46 12.17
CA PRO A 76 7.89 15.15 12.77
C PRO A 76 6.82 14.92 13.83
N ASP A 77 6.16 13.77 13.75
CA ASP A 77 5.22 13.32 14.76
C ASP A 77 5.94 13.16 16.12
N ILE A 78 5.21 13.25 17.22
CA ILE A 78 5.74 13.03 18.57
C ILE A 78 6.39 11.64 18.64
N PHE A 79 5.82 10.65 17.96
CA PHE A 79 6.37 9.30 17.86
C PHE A 79 7.74 9.27 17.16
N THR A 80 7.94 10.07 16.11
CA THR A 80 9.22 10.18 15.40
C THR A 80 10.32 10.75 16.29
N LYS A 81 9.99 11.66 17.22
CA LYS A 81 10.96 12.15 18.23
C LYS A 81 11.43 11.05 19.20
N HIS A 82 10.61 10.03 19.40
CA HIS A 82 10.93 8.86 20.23
C HIS A 82 11.52 7.71 19.40
N GLY A 83 11.86 7.94 18.12
CA GLY A 83 12.47 6.94 17.25
C GLY A 83 11.49 5.97 16.59
N LEU A 84 10.18 6.17 16.76
CA LEU A 84 9.17 5.34 16.10
C LEU A 84 8.94 5.80 14.67
N THR A 85 8.90 4.84 13.76
CA THR A 85 8.59 5.06 12.35
C THR A 85 7.09 4.95 12.09
N ARG A 86 6.63 5.47 10.94
CA ARG A 86 5.25 5.29 10.51
C ARG A 86 4.90 3.81 10.40
N THR A 87 5.82 3.01 9.86
CA THR A 87 5.65 1.55 9.75
C THR A 87 5.32 0.93 11.09
N ASP A 88 6.03 1.30 12.17
CA ASP A 88 5.78 0.77 13.51
C ASP A 88 4.37 1.04 14.05
N LEU A 89 3.71 2.10 13.59
CA LEU A 89 2.32 2.43 13.98
C LEU A 89 1.29 1.63 13.18
N PHE A 90 1.60 1.29 11.92
CA PHE A 90 0.73 0.57 10.99
C PHE A 90 1.01 -0.93 10.92
N MET A 91 2.07 -1.41 11.58
CA MET A 91 2.33 -2.83 11.71
C MET A 91 1.21 -3.52 12.47
N ALA A 92 0.67 -4.59 11.87
CA ALA A 92 -0.32 -5.45 12.50
C ALA A 92 0.31 -6.20 13.67
N ARG A 93 -0.34 -6.13 14.82
CA ARG A 93 0.10 -6.77 16.08
C ARG A 93 -0.96 -7.73 16.59
N ASN A 94 -0.53 -8.58 17.52
CA ASN A 94 -1.40 -9.51 18.22
C ASN A 94 -2.26 -8.79 19.28
N LYS A 95 -3.34 -9.45 19.70
CA LYS A 95 -4.31 -8.91 20.65
C LYS A 95 -3.68 -8.55 21.98
N GLU A 96 -2.81 -9.43 22.48
CA GLU A 96 -2.13 -9.30 23.76
C GLU A 96 -1.13 -8.13 23.74
N GLU A 97 -0.43 -7.96 22.61
CA GLU A 97 0.55 -6.88 22.43
C GLU A 97 -0.14 -5.52 22.39
N ILE A 98 -1.22 -5.38 21.62
CA ILE A 98 -2.04 -4.16 21.59
C ILE A 98 -2.57 -3.86 22.98
N ARG A 99 -3.09 -4.87 23.69
CA ARG A 99 -3.57 -4.69 25.06
C ARG A 99 -2.48 -4.15 25.99
N SER A 100 -1.29 -4.76 25.97
CA SER A 100 -0.14 -4.32 26.77
C SER A 100 0.22 -2.88 26.47
N ILE A 101 0.36 -2.50 25.19
CA ILE A 101 0.74 -1.14 24.78
C ILE A 101 -0.20 -0.09 25.39
N PHE A 102 -1.52 -0.32 25.35
CA PHE A 102 -2.48 0.63 25.90
C PHE A 102 -2.55 0.59 27.43
N GLU A 103 -2.42 -0.59 28.05
CA GLU A 103 -2.35 -0.73 29.52
C GLU A 103 -1.09 -0.07 30.10
N ASP A 104 0.07 -0.20 29.44
CA ASP A 104 1.34 0.42 29.80
C ASP A 104 1.30 1.95 29.71
N VAL A 105 0.48 2.48 28.79
CA VAL A 105 0.18 3.93 28.68
C VAL A 105 -0.78 4.40 29.78
N GLY A 106 -1.36 3.49 30.57
CA GLY A 106 -2.29 3.78 31.66
C GLY A 106 -3.77 3.67 31.28
N PHE A 107 -4.10 3.07 30.14
CA PHE A 107 -5.49 2.84 29.75
C PHE A 107 -6.04 1.60 30.45
N LYS A 108 -7.05 1.78 31.32
CA LYS A 108 -7.75 0.67 31.97
C LYS A 108 -8.99 0.29 31.17
N PHE A 109 -8.99 -0.89 30.56
CA PHE A 109 -10.16 -1.41 29.84
C PHE A 109 -11.17 -2.04 30.81
N PRO A 110 -12.45 -1.64 30.79
CA PRO A 110 -13.50 -2.39 31.48
C PRO A 110 -13.59 -3.82 30.91
N LYS A 111 -13.92 -4.79 31.77
CA LYS A 111 -13.71 -6.24 31.63
C LYS A 111 -14.15 -6.89 30.29
N ASN A 112 -15.06 -6.26 29.55
CA ASN A 112 -15.57 -6.78 28.26
C ASN A 112 -15.46 -5.77 27.08
N SER A 113 -14.98 -4.55 27.32
CA SER A 113 -14.94 -3.50 26.28
C SER A 113 -13.85 -3.74 25.24
N PHE A 114 -12.70 -4.25 25.67
CA PHE A 114 -11.55 -4.48 24.82
C PHE A 114 -11.84 -5.51 23.73
N ASP A 115 -12.52 -6.60 24.07
CA ASP A 115 -12.82 -7.67 23.13
C ASP A 115 -13.76 -7.21 22.02
N SER A 116 -14.76 -6.38 22.33
CA SER A 116 -15.65 -5.79 21.33
C SER A 116 -14.91 -4.83 20.40
N LEU A 117 -14.08 -3.94 20.96
CA LEU A 117 -13.25 -3.01 20.19
C LEU A 117 -12.25 -3.76 19.29
N TRP A 118 -11.69 -4.86 19.78
CA TRP A 118 -10.77 -5.71 19.03
C TRP A 118 -11.45 -6.33 17.80
N GLN A 119 -12.68 -6.84 17.94
CA GLN A 119 -13.43 -7.38 16.81
C GLN A 119 -13.74 -6.31 15.76
N GLU A 120 -14.12 -5.10 16.19
CA GLU A 120 -14.34 -3.98 15.28
C GLU A 120 -13.04 -3.57 14.56
N ALA A 121 -11.91 -3.58 15.28
CA ALA A 121 -10.60 -3.27 14.72
C ALA A 121 -10.17 -4.29 13.67
N LEU A 122 -10.38 -5.59 13.92
CA LEU A 122 -10.10 -6.65 12.95
C LEU A 122 -10.90 -6.48 11.65
N LEU A 123 -12.17 -6.09 11.75
CA LEU A 123 -13.02 -5.81 10.59
C LEU A 123 -12.52 -4.62 9.78
N LYS A 124 -11.93 -3.63 10.44
CA LYS A 124 -11.42 -2.40 9.82
C LYS A 124 -10.06 -2.62 9.13
N ASP A 125 -9.13 -3.34 9.75
CA ASP A 125 -7.77 -3.51 9.22
C ASP A 125 -7.65 -4.61 8.15
N ARG A 126 -8.51 -5.64 8.15
CA ARG A 126 -8.52 -6.75 7.16
C ARG A 126 -7.19 -7.48 6.93
N THR A 127 -6.18 -7.26 7.78
CA THR A 127 -4.78 -7.71 7.57
C THR A 127 -4.42 -8.93 8.47
N GLY A 128 -5.41 -9.52 9.16
CA GLY A 128 -5.20 -10.67 10.07
C GLY A 128 -4.66 -10.29 11.45
N GLY A 129 -4.49 -8.99 11.72
CA GLY A 129 -4.15 -8.40 13.01
C GLY A 129 -4.62 -6.96 13.07
N VAL A 130 -4.24 -6.23 14.11
CA VAL A 130 -4.65 -4.83 14.32
C VAL A 130 -3.42 -3.95 14.53
N CYS A 131 -3.36 -2.82 13.82
CA CYS A 131 -2.36 -1.79 14.02
C CYS A 131 -2.77 -0.79 15.10
N VAL A 132 -1.77 -0.16 15.72
CA VAL A 132 -1.97 0.75 16.86
C VAL A 132 -2.80 1.97 16.45
N GLU A 133 -2.57 2.49 15.24
CA GLU A 133 -3.31 3.66 14.76
C GLU A 133 -4.79 3.35 14.50
N THR A 134 -5.12 2.20 13.89
CA THR A 134 -6.52 1.77 13.69
C THR A 134 -7.24 1.61 15.03
N PHE A 135 -6.58 0.98 16.01
CA PHE A 135 -7.15 0.81 17.35
C PHE A 135 -7.34 2.15 18.07
N ARG A 136 -6.34 3.04 18.00
CA ARG A 136 -6.42 4.41 18.54
C ARG A 136 -7.60 5.19 17.96
N GLN A 137 -7.82 5.11 16.65
CA GLN A 137 -8.98 5.77 16.01
C GLN A 137 -10.30 5.23 16.55
N LEU A 138 -10.42 3.92 16.78
CA LEU A 138 -11.63 3.32 17.35
C LEU A 138 -11.87 3.73 18.80
N LEU A 139 -10.81 3.93 19.59
CA LEU A 139 -10.93 4.46 20.94
C LEU A 139 -11.49 5.89 20.96
N VAL A 140 -11.06 6.73 20.00
CA VAL A 140 -11.56 8.10 19.87
C VAL A 140 -13.04 8.12 19.44
N VAL A 141 -13.43 7.26 18.49
CA VAL A 141 -14.81 7.20 17.99
C VAL A 141 -15.77 6.60 19.01
N SER A 142 -15.35 5.58 19.76
CA SER A 142 -16.20 4.91 20.76
C SER A 142 -16.41 5.74 22.03
N GLY A 143 -15.84 6.95 22.12
CA GLY A 143 -16.04 7.86 23.25
C GLY A 143 -15.56 7.29 24.59
N CYS A 144 -14.70 6.27 24.55
CA CYS A 144 -14.10 5.66 25.73
C CYS A 144 -13.02 6.60 26.29
N CYS A 145 -13.44 7.68 26.95
CA CYS A 145 -12.57 8.59 27.69
C CYS A 145 -12.01 7.82 28.90
N ALA A 146 -10.77 7.35 28.80
CA ALA A 146 -10.07 6.82 29.96
C ALA A 146 -9.74 7.95 30.94
N ALA A 147 -10.12 7.76 32.19
CA ALA A 147 -9.60 8.52 33.30
C ALA A 147 -8.09 8.24 33.38
N LYS A 148 -7.27 9.24 33.08
CA LYS A 148 -5.83 9.20 33.40
C LYS A 148 -5.70 9.27 34.91
N GLU A 149 -5.14 8.23 35.51
CA GLU A 149 -4.63 8.31 36.88
C GLU A 149 -3.26 8.99 36.78
N GLU A 150 -3.24 10.32 36.86
CA GLU A 150 -2.01 11.09 36.98
C GLU A 150 -1.32 10.69 38.29
N THR A 151 -0.30 9.85 38.19
CA THR A 151 0.62 9.61 39.30
C THR A 151 1.84 10.49 39.08
N CYS A 152 1.88 11.62 39.77
CA CYS A 152 3.08 12.46 39.90
C CYS A 152 4.13 11.70 40.71
N GLU A 153 5.37 11.70 40.22
CA GLU A 153 6.57 11.61 41.06
C GLU A 153 7.49 12.79 40.72
#